data_AF-A0A3L7YK77-F1
#
_entry.id   AF-A0A3L7YK77-F1
#
_cell.length_a   1.000
_cell.length_b   1.000
_cell.length_c   1.000
_cell.angle_alpha   90.00
_cell.angle_beta   90.00
_cell.angle_gamma   90.00
#
_symmetry.space_group_name_H-M   'P 1'
#
loop_
_entity.id
_entity.type
_entity.pdbx_description
1 polymer ?
#
loop_
_entity_poly.entity_id
_entity_poly.type
_entity_poly.pdbx_seq_one_letter_code
_entity_poly.pdbx_strand_id
1 'polypeptide(L)'
;MSNGSSSSAERLPLPGTSFLKDRLIDIEGRAQGEIRAGATQPSTLPDGWWIALFWVQDGEGVVSCREVAPLAGPPPVTPLERYGVLMTNGLGDLLAVEDGRSCLKLRLVGEAGDPSEPWRRPLALQVAAKWDSLRIATMTGSKVAEAALDAFARAVEVANKP
;
A
#
# COMPACT_ATOMS: atom_id res chain seq x y z
N MET A 1 -38.35 -3.36 -2.22
CA MET A 1 -37.31 -3.57 -1.19
C MET A 1 -36.09 -4.12 -1.89
N SER A 2 -35.11 -3.27 -2.17
CA SER A 2 -33.90 -3.67 -2.89
C SER A 2 -32.85 -4.07 -1.86
N ASN A 3 -32.67 -5.37 -1.65
CA ASN A 3 -31.65 -5.89 -0.75
C ASN A 3 -30.25 -5.68 -1.35
N GLY A 4 -29.36 -5.18 -0.50
CA GLY A 4 -28.03 -4.70 -0.86
C GLY A 4 -27.11 -5.78 -1.43
N SER A 5 -26.46 -5.42 -2.53
CA SER A 5 -25.25 -6.06 -3.02
C SER A 5 -24.27 -4.95 -3.37
N SER A 6 -23.52 -4.47 -2.38
CA SER A 6 -22.54 -3.39 -2.58
C SER A 6 -21.25 -3.56 -1.79
N SER A 7 -21.09 -4.65 -1.03
CA SER A 7 -19.93 -4.81 -0.13
C SER A 7 -18.81 -5.71 -0.66
N SER A 8 -19.10 -6.63 -1.59
CA SER A 8 -18.13 -7.69 -1.96
C SER A 8 -17.06 -7.27 -2.96
N ALA A 9 -17.23 -6.16 -3.68
CA ALA A 9 -16.27 -5.70 -4.69
C ALA A 9 -15.18 -4.77 -4.14
N GLU A 10 -15.45 -4.09 -3.01
CA GLU A 10 -14.53 -3.09 -2.44
C GLU A 10 -13.44 -3.70 -1.56
N ARG A 11 -13.71 -4.88 -1.01
CA ARG A 11 -12.81 -5.64 -0.15
C ARG A 11 -12.32 -6.88 -0.87
N LEU A 12 -11.09 -7.30 -0.58
CA LEU A 12 -10.54 -8.57 -1.07
C LEU A 12 -10.31 -9.53 0.10
N PRO A 13 -10.34 -10.86 -0.15
CA PRO A 13 -9.78 -11.79 0.80
C PRO A 13 -8.30 -11.50 1.03
N LEU A 14 -7.77 -11.94 2.17
CA LEU A 14 -6.35 -11.77 2.47
C LEU A 14 -5.50 -12.53 1.43
N PRO A 15 -4.44 -11.91 0.89
CA PRO A 15 -3.53 -12.57 -0.05
C PRO A 15 -2.83 -13.81 0.55
N GLY A 16 -2.76 -13.89 1.88
CA GLY A 16 -2.13 -14.96 2.63
C GLY A 16 -1.63 -14.46 3.98
N THR A 17 -0.78 -15.25 4.64
CA THR A 17 -0.05 -14.80 5.82
C THR A 17 1.02 -13.78 5.41
N SER A 18 1.16 -12.70 6.16
CA SER A 18 2.21 -11.72 5.93
C SER A 18 3.60 -12.35 6.13
N PHE A 19 4.52 -12.06 5.21
CA PHE A 19 5.92 -12.48 5.28
C PHE A 19 6.67 -11.82 6.45
N LEU A 20 6.29 -10.58 6.79
CA LEU A 20 6.82 -9.83 7.91
C LEU A 20 5.75 -9.70 9.00
N LYS A 21 6.17 -9.36 10.22
CA LYS A 21 5.23 -8.94 11.26
C LYS A 21 4.40 -7.75 10.76
N ASP A 22 3.09 -7.87 10.87
CA ASP A 22 2.16 -6.81 10.51
C ASP A 22 2.52 -5.48 11.18
N ARG A 23 2.34 -4.37 10.44
CA ARG A 23 2.43 -3.02 11.01
C ARG A 23 1.06 -2.57 11.48
N LEU A 24 0.95 -2.16 12.73
CA LEU A 24 -0.25 -1.49 13.21
C LEU A 24 -0.32 -0.12 12.54
N ILE A 25 -1.51 0.28 12.10
CA ILE A 25 -1.75 1.57 11.47
C ILE A 25 -2.77 2.29 12.32
N ASP A 26 -2.42 3.50 12.74
CA ASP A 26 -3.35 4.38 13.45
C ASP A 26 -4.09 5.28 12.45
N ILE A 27 -5.41 5.11 12.36
CA ILE A 27 -6.29 5.96 11.56
C ILE A 27 -7.44 6.51 12.39
N GLU A 28 -7.86 7.74 12.10
CA GLU A 28 -8.97 8.39 12.77
C GLU A 28 -10.28 7.61 12.50
N GLY A 29 -11.06 7.35 13.56
CA GLY A 29 -12.32 6.62 13.47
C GLY A 29 -12.21 5.09 13.56
N ARG A 30 -11.01 4.53 13.78
CA ARG A 30 -10.80 3.09 14.07
C ARG A 30 -10.18 2.86 15.44
N ALA A 31 -10.42 1.68 16.00
CA ALA A 31 -9.78 1.27 17.25
C ALA A 31 -8.29 0.95 17.03
N GLN A 32 -7.47 1.16 18.06
CA GLN A 32 -6.05 0.87 18.00
C GLN A 32 -5.81 -0.63 17.70
N GLY A 33 -4.95 -0.91 16.71
CA GLY A 33 -4.61 -2.27 16.31
C GLY A 33 -5.66 -2.99 15.45
N GLU A 34 -6.79 -2.35 15.15
CA GLU A 34 -7.81 -2.86 14.25
C GLU A 34 -7.28 -2.97 12.81
N ILE A 35 -6.59 -1.92 12.35
CA ILE A 35 -6.00 -1.84 11.02
C ILE A 35 -4.53 -2.24 11.05
N ARG A 36 -4.16 -3.09 10.10
CA ARG A 36 -2.82 -3.65 9.98
C ARG A 36 -2.34 -3.66 8.53
N ALA A 37 -1.05 -3.45 8.30
CA ALA A 37 -0.43 -3.65 7.00
C ALA A 37 0.42 -4.93 6.96
N GLY A 38 0.27 -5.69 5.88
CA GLY A 38 1.01 -6.91 5.60
C GLY A 38 1.76 -6.84 4.27
N ALA A 39 2.64 -7.81 4.05
CA ALA A 39 3.46 -7.93 2.84
C ALA A 39 3.60 -9.38 2.38
N THR A 40 3.67 -9.61 1.06
CA THR A 40 4.14 -10.90 0.54
C THR A 40 5.65 -10.98 0.66
N GLN A 41 6.20 -12.19 0.58
CA GLN A 41 7.64 -12.33 0.37
C GLN A 41 7.98 -11.66 -0.98
N PRO A 42 8.97 -10.76 -1.00
CA PRO A 42 9.35 -10.12 -2.25
C PRO A 42 10.11 -11.07 -3.17
N SER A 43 10.05 -10.77 -4.46
CA SER A 43 10.89 -11.38 -5.49
C SER A 43 11.71 -10.30 -6.21
N THR A 44 12.86 -10.67 -6.75
CA THR A 44 13.67 -9.79 -7.60
C THR A 44 13.74 -10.40 -8.99
N LEU A 45 13.36 -9.61 -9.99
CA LEU A 45 13.45 -9.97 -11.40
C LEU A 45 14.90 -9.88 -11.91
N PRO A 46 15.26 -10.57 -13.01
CA PRO A 46 16.62 -10.53 -13.56
C PRO A 46 17.13 -9.14 -13.94
N ASP A 47 16.23 -8.20 -14.23
CA ASP A 47 16.53 -6.80 -14.58
C ASP A 47 16.63 -5.87 -13.34
N GLY A 48 16.63 -6.45 -12.14
CA GLY A 48 16.82 -5.75 -10.88
C GLY A 48 15.56 -5.17 -10.25
N TRP A 49 14.38 -5.31 -10.88
CA TRP A 49 13.13 -4.90 -10.24
C TRP A 49 12.78 -5.84 -9.10
N TRP A 50 12.75 -5.28 -7.89
CA TRP A 50 12.19 -5.89 -6.70
C TRP A 50 10.68 -5.70 -6.70
N ILE A 51 9.91 -6.76 -6.42
CA ILE A 51 8.44 -6.74 -6.47
C ILE A 51 7.87 -7.36 -5.20
N ALA A 52 6.89 -6.70 -4.61
CA ALA A 52 6.07 -7.25 -3.53
C ALA A 52 4.62 -6.75 -3.64
N LEU A 53 3.70 -7.45 -2.98
CA LEU A 53 2.36 -6.96 -2.70
C LEU A 53 2.29 -6.53 -1.24
N PHE A 54 1.84 -5.30 -1.00
CA PHE A 54 1.45 -4.81 0.31
C PHE A 54 -0.07 -4.67 0.38
N TRP A 55 -0.65 -4.83 1.56
CA TRP A 55 -2.08 -4.63 1.75
C TRP A 55 -2.38 -4.09 3.14
N VAL A 56 -3.54 -3.46 3.27
CA VAL A 56 -4.11 -3.07 4.56
C VAL A 56 -5.31 -3.96 4.86
N GLN A 57 -5.40 -4.47 6.08
CA GLN A 57 -6.42 -5.42 6.52
C GLN A 57 -7.05 -5.05 7.86
N ASP A 58 -8.26 -5.56 8.07
CA ASP A 58 -8.91 -5.69 9.37
C ASP A 58 -9.36 -7.15 9.63
N GLY A 59 -10.30 -7.35 10.55
CA GLY A 59 -10.81 -8.68 10.90
C GLY A 59 -11.57 -9.41 9.78
N GLU A 60 -11.98 -8.73 8.71
CA GLU A 60 -12.79 -9.33 7.65
C GLU A 60 -12.04 -9.50 6.32
N GLY A 61 -10.94 -8.79 6.11
CA GLY A 61 -10.16 -8.89 4.87
C GLY A 61 -9.33 -7.65 4.57
N VAL A 62 -8.95 -7.50 3.31
CA VAL A 62 -8.31 -6.29 2.80
C VAL A 62 -9.35 -5.18 2.71
N VAL A 63 -9.10 -4.07 3.39
CA VAL A 63 -10.00 -2.90 3.41
C VAL A 63 -9.93 -2.14 2.08
N SER A 64 -10.95 -1.35 1.77
CA SER A 64 -10.89 -0.41 0.64
C SER A 64 -10.05 0.82 0.96
N CYS A 65 -9.59 1.53 -0.07
CA CYS A 65 -8.88 2.80 0.11
C CYS A 65 -9.76 3.85 0.81
N ARG A 66 -11.09 3.81 0.59
CA ARG A 66 -12.08 4.71 1.17
C ARG A 66 -12.15 4.57 2.68
N GLU A 67 -12.04 3.34 3.18
CA GLU A 67 -12.14 3.05 4.62
C GLU A 67 -10.94 3.55 5.43
N VAL A 68 -9.86 3.93 4.76
CA VAL A 68 -8.69 4.57 5.38
C VAL A 68 -8.48 6.01 4.91
N ALA A 69 -9.37 6.53 4.07
CA ALA A 69 -9.35 7.92 3.63
C ALA A 69 -9.68 8.87 4.80
N PRO A 70 -9.48 10.20 4.65
CA PRO A 70 -9.91 11.15 5.66
C PRO A 70 -11.41 11.06 5.94
N LEU A 71 -11.82 11.28 7.20
CA LEU A 71 -13.23 11.24 7.59
C LEU A 71 -14.09 12.28 6.87
N ALA A 72 -13.49 13.42 6.50
CA ALA A 72 -14.14 14.45 5.68
C ALA A 72 -14.42 14.00 4.23
N GLY A 73 -13.89 12.84 3.83
CA GLY A 73 -14.02 12.25 2.52
C GLY A 73 -12.67 12.10 1.80
N PRO A 74 -12.63 11.30 0.72
CA PRO A 74 -11.44 11.19 -0.11
C PRO A 74 -10.99 12.52 -0.71
N PRO A 75 -9.68 12.76 -0.83
CA PRO A 75 -9.14 13.92 -1.53
C PRO A 75 -9.50 13.89 -3.03
N PRO A 76 -9.45 15.04 -3.73
CA PRO A 76 -9.74 15.15 -5.17
C PRO A 76 -8.56 14.66 -6.05
N VAL A 77 -7.97 13.52 -5.69
CA VAL A 77 -6.93 12.81 -6.45
C VAL A 77 -7.22 11.31 -6.36
N THR A 78 -6.71 10.53 -7.29
CA THR A 78 -6.86 9.06 -7.20
C THR A 78 -6.02 8.51 -6.03
N PRO A 79 -6.38 7.37 -5.43
CA PRO A 79 -5.57 6.79 -4.36
C PRO A 79 -4.17 6.43 -4.85
N LEU A 80 -4.02 5.99 -6.10
CA LEU A 80 -2.71 5.66 -6.67
C LEU A 80 -1.80 6.88 -6.78
N GLU A 81 -2.32 8.04 -7.16
CA GLU A 81 -1.56 9.30 -7.16
C GLU A 81 -1.14 9.68 -5.73
N ARG A 82 -2.07 9.60 -4.77
CA ARG A 82 -1.77 9.93 -3.36
C ARG A 82 -0.72 9.00 -2.76
N TYR A 83 -0.88 7.69 -2.89
CA TYR A 83 0.08 6.71 -2.38
C TYR A 83 1.40 6.74 -3.17
N GLY A 84 1.38 7.08 -4.46
CA GLY A 84 2.58 7.31 -5.26
C GLY A 84 3.50 8.36 -4.63
N VAL A 85 2.96 9.54 -4.36
CA VAL A 85 3.73 10.63 -3.73
C VAL A 85 4.23 10.21 -2.35
N LEU A 86 3.37 9.62 -1.52
CA LEU A 86 3.72 9.26 -0.14
C LEU A 86 4.77 8.14 -0.08
N MET A 87 4.66 7.12 -0.94
CA MET A 87 5.64 6.03 -1.02
C MET A 87 6.98 6.51 -1.56
N THR A 88 7.00 7.34 -2.60
CA THR A 88 8.24 7.92 -3.12
C THR A 88 8.94 8.75 -2.04
N ASN A 89 8.20 9.57 -1.29
CA ASN A 89 8.76 10.36 -0.20
C ASN A 89 9.23 9.51 0.98
N GLY A 90 8.46 8.48 1.35
CA GLY A 90 8.78 7.60 2.48
C GLY A 90 9.99 6.70 2.23
N LEU A 91 10.17 6.24 0.99
CA LEU A 91 11.32 5.45 0.59
C LEU A 91 12.55 6.32 0.29
N GLY A 92 12.34 7.53 -0.24
CA GLY A 92 13.39 8.53 -0.39
C GLY A 92 14.62 8.02 -1.13
N ASP A 93 15.77 8.15 -0.48
CA ASP A 93 17.08 7.80 -1.03
C ASP A 93 17.33 6.29 -1.16
N LEU A 94 16.45 5.43 -0.62
CA LEU A 94 16.51 3.99 -0.87
C LEU A 94 16.20 3.64 -2.33
N LEU A 95 15.44 4.49 -3.04
CA LEU A 95 15.10 4.27 -4.44
C LEU A 95 16.27 4.64 -5.33
N ALA A 96 16.60 3.76 -6.27
CA ALA A 96 17.47 4.12 -7.38
C ALA A 96 16.83 5.24 -8.20
N VAL A 97 17.66 6.04 -8.87
CA VAL A 97 17.22 7.09 -9.80
C VAL A 97 17.74 6.77 -11.19
N GLU A 98 16.83 6.59 -12.14
CA GLU A 98 17.14 6.39 -13.56
C GLU A 98 16.48 7.54 -14.34
N ASP A 99 17.24 8.18 -15.25
CA ASP A 99 16.78 9.34 -16.04
C ASP A 99 16.13 10.47 -15.20
N GLY A 100 16.69 10.70 -14.00
CA GLY A 100 16.21 11.73 -13.07
C GLY A 100 14.89 11.39 -12.37
N ARG A 101 14.42 10.14 -12.43
CA ARG A 101 13.19 9.68 -11.78
C ARG A 101 13.46 8.53 -10.83
N SER A 102 12.85 8.57 -9.65
CA SER A 102 12.88 7.45 -8.70
C SER A 102 12.28 6.20 -9.34
N CYS A 103 12.98 5.08 -9.25
CA CYS A 103 12.57 3.79 -9.79
C CYS A 103 11.51 3.13 -8.90
N LEU A 104 10.29 3.69 -8.89
CA LEU A 104 9.14 3.14 -8.19
C LEU A 104 7.96 3.05 -9.16
N LYS A 105 7.32 1.88 -9.21
CA LYS A 105 6.09 1.63 -9.94
C LYS A 105 5.09 1.02 -9.00
N LEU A 106 3.89 1.58 -8.99
CA LEU A 106 2.81 1.15 -8.11
C LEU A 106 1.60 0.75 -8.94
N ARG A 107 0.88 -0.27 -8.48
CA ARG A 107 -0.42 -0.65 -9.02
C ARG A 107 -1.34 -1.06 -7.89
N LEU A 108 -2.54 -0.49 -7.86
CA LEU A 108 -3.62 -1.04 -7.03
C LEU A 108 -4.14 -2.33 -7.65
N VAL A 109 -4.27 -3.36 -6.82
CA VAL A 109 -4.84 -4.66 -7.13
C VAL A 109 -6.35 -4.63 -6.88
N GLY A 110 -7.11 -5.35 -7.70
CA GLY A 110 -8.57 -5.26 -7.71
C GLY A 110 -9.07 -4.06 -8.51
N GLU A 111 -10.29 -4.17 -9.01
CA GLU A 111 -10.95 -3.10 -9.76
C GLU A 111 -11.90 -2.31 -8.85
N ALA A 112 -12.18 -1.07 -9.21
CA ALA A 112 -13.27 -0.35 -8.55
C ALA A 112 -14.59 -0.94 -9.08
N GLY A 113 -15.56 -1.16 -8.21
CA GLY A 113 -16.91 -1.50 -8.67
C GLY A 113 -17.52 -0.40 -9.55
N ASP A 114 -17.14 0.86 -9.30
CA ASP A 114 -17.49 2.03 -10.08
C ASP A 114 -16.22 2.84 -10.42
N PRO A 115 -15.87 3.03 -11.72
CA PRO A 115 -14.71 3.84 -12.13
C PRO A 115 -14.78 5.31 -11.69
N SER A 116 -15.96 5.85 -11.41
CA SER A 116 -16.14 7.21 -10.88
C SER A 116 -15.84 7.33 -9.38
N GLU A 117 -15.69 6.19 -8.69
CA GLU A 117 -15.36 6.12 -7.27
C GLU A 117 -14.02 5.38 -7.03
N PRO A 118 -12.88 5.94 -7.49
CA PRO A 118 -11.59 5.24 -7.49
C PRO A 118 -11.09 4.86 -6.08
N TRP A 119 -11.61 5.51 -5.04
CA TRP A 119 -11.30 5.21 -3.64
C TRP A 119 -11.99 3.96 -3.10
N ARG A 120 -13.01 3.42 -3.78
CA ARG A 120 -13.66 2.16 -3.37
C ARG A 120 -12.84 0.92 -3.73
N ARG A 121 -11.65 1.09 -4.31
CA ARG A 121 -10.75 -0.02 -4.64
C ARG A 121 -10.16 -0.64 -3.37
N PRO A 122 -9.93 -1.96 -3.35
CA PRO A 122 -9.16 -2.61 -2.30
C PRO A 122 -7.78 -1.96 -2.12
N LEU A 123 -7.36 -1.74 -0.87
CA LEU A 123 -6.04 -1.22 -0.55
C LEU A 123 -5.01 -2.35 -0.52
N ALA A 124 -4.77 -2.91 -1.70
CA ALA A 124 -3.70 -3.85 -1.99
C ALA A 124 -2.83 -3.24 -3.09
N LEU A 125 -1.57 -2.95 -2.77
CA LEU A 125 -0.63 -2.22 -3.61
C LEU A 125 0.49 -3.15 -4.05
N GLN A 126 0.51 -3.48 -5.34
CA GLN A 126 1.69 -4.09 -5.94
C GLN A 126 2.75 -3.00 -6.11
N VAL A 127 3.91 -3.23 -5.49
CA VAL A 127 5.06 -2.34 -5.50
C VAL A 127 6.17 -3.00 -6.30
N ALA A 128 6.66 -2.31 -7.32
CA ALA A 128 7.90 -2.64 -7.97
C ALA A 128 8.89 -1.49 -7.76
N ALA A 129 10.09 -1.79 -7.28
CA ALA A 129 11.14 -0.81 -7.02
C ALA A 129 12.50 -1.30 -7.53
N LYS A 130 13.37 -0.37 -7.92
CA LYS A 130 14.81 -0.62 -7.93
C LYS A 130 15.42 0.14 -6.77
N TRP A 131 16.32 -0.51 -6.06
CA TRP A 131 16.97 0.06 -4.89
C TRP A 131 18.31 0.67 -5.25
N ASP A 132 18.68 1.76 -4.58
CA ASP A 132 20.04 2.29 -4.65
C ASP A 132 21.01 1.26 -4.04
N SER A 133 21.95 0.81 -4.86
CA SER A 133 22.84 -0.30 -4.51
C SER A 133 23.76 0.00 -3.34
N LEU A 134 24.15 1.27 -3.16
CA LEU A 134 24.98 1.68 -2.03
C LEU A 134 24.16 1.71 -0.74
N ARG A 135 22.91 2.19 -0.80
CA ARG A 135 22.03 2.24 0.36
C ARG A 135 21.66 0.86 0.88
N ILE A 136 21.41 -0.10 -0.01
CA ILE A 136 21.03 -1.45 0.41
C ILE A 136 22.21 -2.39 0.64
N ALA A 137 23.45 -1.99 0.36
CA ALA A 137 24.64 -2.86 0.46
C ALA A 137 24.84 -3.48 1.86
N THR A 138 24.41 -2.79 2.91
CA THR A 138 24.51 -3.25 4.30
C THR A 138 23.20 -3.83 4.85
N MET A 139 22.17 -3.95 4.00
CA MET A 139 20.84 -4.40 4.39
C MET A 139 20.62 -5.85 3.96
N THR A 140 19.97 -6.63 4.82
CA THR A 140 19.43 -7.92 4.39
C THR A 140 18.17 -7.69 3.55
N GLY A 141 17.78 -8.67 2.73
CA GLY A 141 16.53 -8.60 1.96
C GLY A 141 15.29 -8.34 2.85
N SER A 142 15.24 -8.93 4.05
CA SER A 142 14.17 -8.67 5.02
C SER A 142 14.19 -7.23 5.53
N LYS A 143 15.37 -6.61 5.71
CA LYS A 143 15.46 -5.20 6.14
C LYS A 143 14.98 -4.24 5.06
N VAL A 144 15.23 -4.53 3.79
CA VAL A 144 14.68 -3.75 2.67
C VAL A 144 13.15 -3.90 2.62
N ALA A 145 12.64 -5.12 2.78
CA ALA A 145 11.20 -5.38 2.85
C ALA A 145 10.52 -4.69 4.03
N GLU A 146 11.17 -4.68 5.21
CA GLU A 146 10.70 -3.94 6.40
C GLU A 146 10.60 -2.45 6.11
N ALA A 147 11.64 -1.83 5.55
CA ALA A 147 11.62 -0.41 5.21
C ALA A 147 10.49 -0.06 4.23
N ALA A 148 10.25 -0.92 3.23
CA ALA A 148 9.17 -0.72 2.28
C ALA A 148 7.77 -0.89 2.90
N LEU A 149 7.60 -1.86 3.80
CA LEU A 149 6.35 -2.03 4.56
C LEU A 149 6.11 -0.88 5.54
N ASP A 150 7.17 -0.37 6.19
CA ASP A 150 7.12 0.80 7.08
C ASP A 150 6.71 2.06 6.30
N ALA A 151 7.30 2.29 5.12
CA ALA A 151 6.92 3.39 4.24
C ALA A 151 5.46 3.28 3.81
N PHE A 152 4.98 2.07 3.48
CA PHE A 152 3.59 1.84 3.13
C PHE A 152 2.63 2.08 4.30
N ALA A 153 2.89 1.52 5.47
CA ALA A 153 2.09 1.75 6.66
C ALA A 153 2.00 3.25 6.98
N ARG A 154 3.15 3.94 6.93
CA ARG A 154 3.20 5.39 7.16
C ARG A 154 2.44 6.18 6.09
N ALA A 155 2.52 5.77 4.82
CA ALA A 155 1.75 6.40 3.75
C ALA A 155 0.24 6.30 4.00
N VAL A 156 -0.25 5.20 4.57
CA VAL A 156 -1.67 5.05 4.93
C VAL A 156 -2.07 6.01 6.05
N GLU A 157 -1.28 6.11 7.12
CA GLU A 157 -1.55 7.06 8.21
C GLU A 157 -1.55 8.52 7.74
N VAL A 158 -0.64 8.88 6.83
CA VAL A 158 -0.59 10.23 6.25
C VAL A 158 -1.73 10.43 5.24
N ALA A 159 -2.14 9.38 4.53
CA ALA A 159 -3.28 9.44 3.61
C ALA A 159 -4.62 9.65 4.32
N ASN A 160 -4.75 9.19 5.57
CA ASN A 160 -5.93 9.40 6.40
C ASN A 160 -6.10 10.85 6.87
N LYS A 161 -5.05 11.69 6.79
CA LYS A 161 -5.12 13.10 7.20
C LYS A 161 -5.70 13.99 6.08
N PRO A 162 -6.47 15.05 6.41
CA PRO A 162 -7.01 15.98 5.42
C PRO A 162 -5.94 16.58 4.50
#